data_AF-A0A326UJF4-F1
#
_entry.id   AF-A0A326UJF4-F1
#
_cell.length_a   1.000
_cell.length_b   1.000
_cell.length_c   1.000
_cell.angle_alpha   90.00
_cell.angle_beta   90.00
_cell.angle_gamma   90.00
#
_symmetry.space_group_name_H-M   'P 1'
#
loop_
_entity.id
_entity.type
_entity.pdbx_description
1 polymer ?
#
loop_
_entity_poly.entity_id
_entity_poly.type
_entity_poly.pdbx_seq_one_letter_code
_entity_poly.pdbx_strand_id
1 'polypeptide(L)' 'MNVEQIKYQTCPYDQEEAILLVDPETESMPDTDEDGDLQYYCPAGHHTFSLDEDN' A
#
# COMPACT_ATOMS: atom_id res chain seq x y z
N MET A 1 -12.27 7.29 8.73
CA MET A 1 -11.37 6.51 7.85
C MET A 1 -12.22 5.85 6.78
N ASN A 2 -12.16 6.34 5.54
CA ASN A 2 -12.87 5.72 4.43
C ASN A 2 -12.04 4.53 3.94
N VAL A 3 -12.55 3.31 4.12
CA VAL A 3 -11.86 2.06 3.74
C VAL A 3 -11.47 2.02 2.26
N GLU A 4 -12.19 2.78 1.41
CA GLU A 4 -11.89 2.91 -0.02
C GLU A 4 -10.60 3.70 -0.31
N GLN A 5 -10.19 4.62 0.58
CA GLN A 5 -8.94 5.39 0.42
C GLN A 5 -7.69 4.60 0.83
N ILE A 6 -7.86 3.50 1.56
CA ILE A 6 -6.76 2.64 2.03
C ILE A 6 -6.40 1.59 0.97
N LYS A 7 -7.36 1.21 0.12
CA LYS A 7 -7.08 0.20 -0.92
C LYS A 7 -6.34 0.73 -2.13
N TYR A 8 -6.54 2.02 -2.43
CA TYR A 8 -6.04 2.64 -3.65
C TYR A 8 -5.30 3.91 -3.28
N GLN A 9 -3.98 3.86 -3.36
CA GLN A 9 -3.12 5.01 -3.19
C GLN A 9 -2.41 5.37 -4.48
N THR A 10 -2.05 6.62 -4.65
CA THR A 10 -1.28 7.05 -5.82
C THR A 10 0.20 6.81 -5.57
N CYS A 11 0.85 6.08 -6.47
CA CYS A 11 2.30 5.87 -6.43
C CYS A 11 3.05 7.21 -6.52
N PRO A 12 3.96 7.52 -5.59
CA PRO A 12 4.71 8.78 -5.63
C PRO A 12 5.70 8.85 -6.80
N TYR A 13 6.08 7.69 -7.36
CA TYR A 13 7.05 7.58 -8.45
C TYR A 13 6.43 7.88 -9.82
N ASP A 14 5.31 7.22 -10.13
CA ASP A 14 4.72 7.23 -11.48
C ASP A 14 3.33 7.89 -11.51
N GLN A 15 2.80 8.34 -10.36
CA GLN A 15 1.46 8.91 -10.20
C GLN A 15 0.31 7.97 -10.64
N GLU A 16 0.60 6.69 -10.81
CA GLU A 16 -0.36 5.65 -11.14
C GLU A 16 -0.95 4.99 -9.87
N GLU A 17 -1.97 4.15 -10.05
CA GLU A 17 -2.62 3.44 -8.95
C GLU A 17 -1.67 2.40 -8.33
N ALA A 18 -1.45 2.53 -7.03
CA ALA A 18 -0.73 1.59 -6.19
C ALA A 18 -1.69 0.57 -5.61
N ILE A 19 -1.24 -0.67 -5.55
CA ILE A 19 -2.00 -1.80 -5.02
C ILE A 19 -1.52 -2.07 -3.60
N LEU A 20 -2.43 -2.05 -2.63
CA LEU A 20 -2.12 -2.45 -1.26
C LEU A 20 -1.63 -3.90 -1.23
N LEU A 21 -0.46 -4.12 -0.63
CA LEU A 21 0.06 -5.46 -0.38
C LEU A 21 -0.73 -6.09 0.76
N VAL A 22 -1.09 -7.36 0.58
CA VAL A 22 -1.81 -8.15 1.58
C VAL A 22 -1.05 -9.42 1.85
N ASP A 23 -1.15 -9.90 3.08
CA ASP A 23 -0.47 -11.10 3.53
C ASP A 23 -1.01 -12.31 2.75
N PRO A 24 -0.16 -13.10 2.08
CA PRO A 24 -0.60 -14.19 1.21
C PRO A 24 -1.26 -15.35 1.97
N GLU A 25 -1.05 -15.46 3.28
CA GLU A 25 -1.69 -16.51 4.09
C GLU A 25 -3.13 -16.17 4.46
N THR A 26 -3.45 -14.89 4.60
CA THR A 26 -4.77 -14.43 5.05
C THR A 26 -5.59 -13.77 3.94
N GLU A 27 -4.93 -13.29 2.87
CA GLU A 27 -5.48 -12.59 1.70
C GLU A 27 -6.41 -11.40 2.04
N SER A 28 -6.42 -11.00 3.31
CA SER A 28 -7.39 -10.06 3.89
C SER A 28 -6.74 -9.09 4.87
N MET A 29 -5.61 -9.47 5.47
CA MET A 29 -4.82 -8.57 6.30
C MET A 29 -3.83 -7.82 5.41
N PRO A 30 -3.75 -6.49 5.51
CA PRO A 30 -2.71 -5.75 4.82
C PRO A 30 -1.34 -6.15 5.33
N ASP A 31 -0.40 -6.23 4.40
CA ASP A 31 1.01 -6.42 4.72
C ASP A 31 1.57 -5.08 5.24
N THR A 32 2.28 -5.15 6.35
CA THR A 32 2.84 -3.99 7.05
C THR A 32 4.34 -4.17 7.27
N ASP A 33 5.09 -3.07 7.20
CA ASP A 33 6.53 -3.09 7.48
C ASP A 33 6.81 -3.23 9.01
N GLU A 34 8.09 -3.23 9.42
CA GLU A 34 8.52 -3.42 10.81
C GLU A 34 7.93 -2.35 11.77
N ASP A 35 7.58 -1.18 11.24
CA ASP A 35 6.95 -0.08 11.96
C ASP A 35 5.40 -0.18 12.01
N GLY A 36 4.80 -1.12 11.26
CA GLY A 36 3.35 -1.30 11.17
C GLY A 36 2.67 -0.48 10.08
N ASP A 37 3.44 0.17 9.20
CA ASP A 37 2.91 0.95 8.07
C ASP A 37 2.48 0.07 6.92
N LEU A 38 1.37 0.44 6.28
CA LEU A 38 0.80 -0.28 5.15
C LEU A 38 1.73 -0.21 3.93
N GLN A 39 2.03 -1.38 3.34
CA GLN A 39 2.85 -1.45 2.15
C GLN A 39 2.01 -1.46 0.88
N TYR A 40 2.45 -0.70 -0.13
CA TYR A 40 1.82 -0.62 -1.45
C TYR A 40 2.81 -0.95 -2.55
N TYR A 41 2.30 -1.53 -3.63
CA TYR A 41 3.06 -1.92 -4.81
C TYR A 41 2.64 -1.10 -6.04
N CYS A 42 3.63 -0.52 -6.70
CA CYS A 42 3.51 0.22 -7.94
C CYS A 42 3.77 -0.70 -9.14
N PRO A 43 2.73 -1.06 -9.93
CA PRO A 43 2.91 -1.97 -11.07
C PRO A 43 3.70 -1.34 -12.23
N ALA A 44 3.63 -0.01 -12.39
CA ALA A 44 4.34 0.69 -13.46
C ALA A 44 5.86 0.68 -13.28
N GLY A 45 6.33 1.05 -12.09
CA GLY A 45 7.74 1.10 -11.73
C GLY A 45 8.29 -0.18 -11.10
N HIS A 46 7.43 -1.16 -10.78
CA HIS A 46 7.78 -2.33 -9.95
C HIS A 46 8.44 -1.93 -8.62
N HIS A 47 7.91 -0.89 -7.97
CA HIS A 47 8.42 -0.35 -6.71
C HIS A 47 7.43 -0.60 -5.57
N THR A 48 7.94 -0.84 -4.37
CA THR A 48 7.13 -0.84 -3.13
C THR A 48 7.37 0.45 -2.35
N PHE A 49 6.33 0.93 -1.66
CA PHE A 49 6.44 2.03 -0.73
C PHE A 49 5.46 1.85 0.43
N SER A 50 5.86 2.33 1.60
CA SER A 50 5.02 2.34 2.80
C SER A 50 4.28 3.67 2.89
N LEU A 51 3.01 3.64 3.30
CA LEU A 51 2.26 4.84 3.62
C LEU A 51 2.22 5.01 5.14
N ASP A 52 2.93 6.01 5.62
CA ASP A 52 2.82 6.48 6.99
C ASP A 52 1.47 7.20 7.14
N GLU A 53 0.59 6.69 8.01
CA GLU A 53 -0.72 7.28 8.31
C GLU A 53 -0.62 8.52 9.24
N ASP A 54 0.56 9.14 9.43
CA ASP A 54 0.73 10.36 10.23
C ASP A 54 0.81 11.61 9.31
N ASN A 55 -0.35 12.15 8.91
CA ASN A 55 -0.52 13.59 8.59
C ASN A 55 -1.95 14.07 8.85
#